data_AF-V8RDM4-F1
#
_entry.id   AF-V8RDM4-F1
#
_cell.length_a   1.000
_cell.length_b   1.000
_cell.length_c   1.000
_cell.angle_alpha   90.00
_cell.angle_beta   90.00
_cell.angle_gamma   90.00
#
_symmetry.space_group_name_H-M   'P 1'
#
loop_
_entity.id
_entity.type
_entity.pdbx_description
1 polymer ?
#
loop_
_entity_poly.entity_id
_entity_poly.type
_entity_poly.pdbx_seq_one_letter_code
_entity_poly.pdbx_strand_id
1 'polypeptide(L)'
;MAVIAPQLTPLPPPPLPTDAEADFDAKAGASLTAQVGMVVEINASLTWIATQVNAAEGYAVTASQAAMSAGDSAEAAGVSLAATQALAAALGDDAGLPSLAGNARRALAVLPNELGVSFQSQIKALYIEPLLKTNVTGAVSLDVGVSGFFNLTLTGNVTLTFANLPTLSATETLVVLVRANQGATAYGITFPASIVWMSSGGTAPGAPAASRSGEYLITFEGGQVFGRKGSGT
;
A
#
# COMPACT_ATOMS: atom_id res chain seq x y z
N MET A 1 -2.42 -7.36 49.78
CA MET A 1 -1.71 -7.20 51.08
C MET A 1 -0.86 -8.43 51.27
N ALA A 2 0.42 -8.29 51.63
CA ALA A 2 1.26 -9.46 51.90
C ALA A 2 0.72 -10.19 53.14
N VAL A 3 0.38 -11.47 52.98
CA VAL A 3 -0.05 -12.30 54.12
C VAL A 3 1.22 -12.73 54.85
N ILE A 4 1.42 -12.21 56.06
CA ILE A 4 2.60 -12.52 56.86
C ILE A 4 2.47 -13.94 57.40
N ALA A 5 3.52 -14.75 57.26
CA ALA A 5 3.55 -16.10 57.81
C ALA A 5 3.54 -16.06 59.36
N PRO A 6 2.72 -16.89 60.03
CA PRO A 6 2.81 -17.06 61.47
C PRO A 6 4.23 -17.41 61.92
N GLN A 7 4.64 -16.91 63.08
CA GLN A 7 5.97 -17.18 63.65
C GLN A 7 5.84 -18.23 64.75
N LEU A 8 6.84 -19.10 64.85
CA LEU A 8 6.97 -20.06 65.95
C LEU A 8 7.93 -19.48 66.99
N THR A 9 7.46 -19.37 68.23
CA THR A 9 8.27 -18.90 69.35
C THR A 9 9.25 -20.00 69.77
N PRO A 10 10.57 -19.71 69.89
CA PRO A 10 11.53 -20.69 70.37
C PRO A 10 11.20 -21.16 71.78
N LEU A 11 11.37 -22.47 72.04
CA LEU A 11 11.19 -23.03 73.37
C LEU A 11 12.25 -22.48 74.34
N PRO A 12 11.90 -22.28 75.62
CA PRO A 12 12.87 -21.92 76.65
C PRO A 12 13.86 -23.08 76.88
N PRO A 13 15.03 -22.82 77.49
CA PRO A 13 16.04 -23.84 77.75
C PRO A 13 15.44 -25.03 78.53
N PRO A 14 15.75 -26.28 78.13
CA PRO A 14 15.23 -27.45 78.81
C PRO A 14 15.84 -27.57 80.22
N PRO A 15 15.12 -28.19 81.17
CA PRO A 15 15.70 -28.55 82.45
C PRO A 15 16.80 -29.61 82.23
N LEU A 16 17.95 -29.44 82.90
CA LEU A 16 19.10 -30.35 82.81
C LEU A 16 19.22 -31.19 84.08
N PRO A 17 19.63 -32.47 84.00
CA PRO A 17 19.82 -33.32 85.18
C PRO A 17 20.86 -32.79 86.18
N THR A 18 21.69 -31.83 85.77
CA THR A 18 22.71 -31.16 86.58
C THR A 18 22.23 -29.87 87.23
N ASP A 19 21.00 -29.42 86.93
CA ASP A 19 20.42 -28.22 87.55
C ASP A 19 20.09 -28.49 89.03
N ALA A 20 20.12 -27.44 89.85
CA ALA A 20 19.54 -27.53 91.20
C ALA A 20 18.04 -27.79 91.10
N GLU A 21 17.46 -28.50 92.07
CA GLU A 21 16.04 -28.94 92.04
C GLU A 21 15.05 -27.80 91.74
N ALA A 22 15.24 -26.64 92.38
CA ALA A 22 14.40 -25.47 92.13
C ALA A 22 14.53 -24.91 90.70
N ASP A 23 15.72 -24.95 90.10
CA ASP A 23 15.96 -24.49 88.73
C ASP A 23 15.42 -25.49 87.70
N PHE A 24 15.53 -26.78 88.01
CA PHE A 24 14.94 -27.85 87.21
C PHE A 24 13.42 -27.69 87.12
N ASP A 25 12.74 -27.53 88.26
CA ASP A 25 11.29 -27.37 88.32
C ASP A 25 10.82 -26.10 87.60
N ALA A 26 11.54 -24.98 87.77
CA ALA A 26 11.24 -23.73 87.09
C ALA A 26 11.37 -23.86 85.55
N LYS A 27 12.45 -24.47 85.06
CA LYS A 27 12.65 -24.72 83.61
C LYS A 27 11.65 -25.73 83.06
N ALA A 28 11.30 -26.78 83.83
CA ALA A 28 10.31 -27.77 83.44
C ALA A 28 8.92 -27.15 83.27
N GLY A 29 8.48 -26.33 84.24
CA GLY A 29 7.20 -25.61 84.16
C GLY A 29 7.16 -24.61 83.00
N ALA A 30 8.25 -23.87 82.77
CA ALA A 30 8.38 -22.94 81.64
C ALA A 30 8.34 -23.66 80.28
N SER A 31 9.04 -24.79 80.15
CA SER A 31 9.05 -25.60 78.93
C SER A 31 7.69 -26.22 78.62
N LEU A 32 7.02 -26.79 79.62
CA LEU A 32 5.67 -27.34 79.43
C LEU A 32 4.66 -26.27 78.99
N THR A 33 4.73 -25.09 79.62
CA THR A 33 3.88 -23.95 79.26
C THR A 33 4.14 -23.48 77.83
N ALA A 34 5.42 -23.38 77.43
CA ALA A 34 5.81 -22.98 76.08
C ALA A 34 5.40 -24.03 75.02
N GLN A 35 5.46 -25.32 75.34
CA GLN A 35 5.01 -26.39 74.44
C GLN A 35 3.51 -26.31 74.17
N VAL A 36 2.68 -25.98 75.17
CA VAL A 36 1.24 -25.75 74.96
C VAL A 36 1.01 -24.55 74.03
N GLY A 37 1.78 -23.47 74.19
CA GLY A 37 1.73 -22.31 73.29
C GLY A 37 2.15 -22.65 71.85
N MET A 38 3.21 -23.43 71.69
CA MET A 38 3.73 -23.87 70.39
C MET A 38 2.72 -24.68 69.58
N VAL A 39 1.87 -25.49 70.23
CA VAL A 39 0.79 -26.22 69.52
C VAL A 39 -0.19 -25.25 68.85
N VAL A 40 -0.51 -24.13 69.49
CA VAL A 40 -1.41 -23.10 68.91
C VAL A 40 -0.75 -22.45 67.70
N GLU A 41 0.53 -22.09 67.80
CA GLU A 41 1.28 -21.46 66.71
C GLU A 41 1.49 -22.42 65.51
N ILE A 42 1.69 -23.73 65.77
CA ILE A 42 1.73 -24.76 64.73
C ILE A 42 0.39 -24.84 64.01
N ASN A 43 -0.73 -24.90 64.73
CA ASN A 43 -2.06 -24.96 64.13
C ASN A 43 -2.37 -23.72 63.27
N ALA A 44 -1.95 -22.54 63.72
CA ALA A 44 -2.04 -21.31 62.93
C ALA A 44 -1.19 -21.40 61.65
N SER A 45 0.03 -21.92 61.74
CA SER A 45 0.92 -22.13 60.59
C SER A 45 0.34 -23.12 59.58
N LEU A 46 -0.21 -24.24 60.03
CA LEU A 46 -0.88 -25.23 59.17
C LEU A 46 -2.08 -24.64 58.44
N THR A 47 -2.88 -23.83 59.13
CA THR A 47 -4.03 -23.13 58.53
C THR A 47 -3.58 -22.12 57.47
N TRP A 48 -2.51 -21.38 57.75
CA TRP A 48 -1.91 -20.46 56.78
C TRP A 48 -1.40 -21.21 55.54
N ILE A 49 -0.67 -22.32 55.73
CA ILE A 49 -0.18 -23.17 54.63
C ILE A 49 -1.36 -23.67 53.78
N ALA A 50 -2.42 -24.19 54.40
CA ALA A 50 -3.60 -24.65 53.67
C ALA A 50 -4.23 -23.52 52.83
N THR A 51 -4.27 -22.31 53.36
CA THR A 51 -4.75 -21.12 52.63
C THR A 51 -3.87 -20.80 51.41
N GLN A 52 -2.54 -20.84 51.57
CA GLN A 52 -1.60 -20.60 50.47
C GLN A 52 -1.69 -21.68 49.38
N VAL A 53 -1.82 -22.95 49.77
CA VAL A 53 -1.98 -24.08 48.83
C VAL A 53 -3.25 -23.93 48.01
N ASN A 54 -4.39 -23.64 48.66
CA ASN A 54 -5.66 -23.41 47.95
C ASN A 54 -5.56 -22.23 46.97
N ALA A 55 -4.86 -21.15 47.35
CA ALA A 55 -4.64 -20.02 46.45
C ALA A 55 -3.76 -20.41 45.24
N ALA A 56 -2.70 -21.19 45.46
CA ALA A 56 -1.83 -21.68 44.38
C ALA A 56 -2.60 -22.60 43.41
N GLU A 57 -3.45 -23.49 43.90
CA GLU A 57 -4.34 -24.31 43.07
C GLU A 57 -5.29 -23.44 42.23
N GLY A 58 -5.89 -22.41 42.84
CA GLY A 58 -6.74 -21.46 42.14
C GLY A 58 -6.01 -20.71 41.01
N TYR A 59 -4.76 -20.28 41.25
CA TYR A 59 -3.94 -19.66 40.20
C TYR A 59 -3.57 -20.64 39.09
N ALA A 60 -3.25 -21.90 39.42
CA ALA A 60 -2.94 -22.92 38.41
C ALA A 60 -4.13 -23.21 37.50
N VAL A 61 -5.33 -23.34 38.08
CA VAL A 61 -6.59 -23.52 37.32
C VAL A 61 -6.86 -22.31 36.42
N THR A 62 -6.73 -21.09 36.95
CA THR A 62 -6.95 -19.85 36.18
C THR A 62 -5.95 -19.74 35.03
N ALA A 63 -4.67 -20.04 35.26
CA ALA A 63 -3.64 -20.02 34.23
C ALA A 63 -3.89 -21.07 33.13
N SER A 64 -4.32 -22.27 33.51
CA SER A 64 -4.70 -23.32 32.55
C SER A 64 -5.88 -22.89 31.68
N GLN A 65 -6.92 -22.29 32.26
CA GLN A 65 -8.07 -21.78 31.51
C GLN A 65 -7.68 -20.65 30.56
N ALA A 66 -6.86 -19.70 31.03
CA ALA A 66 -6.37 -18.61 30.18
C ALA A 66 -5.56 -19.14 28.97
N ALA A 67 -4.75 -20.18 29.16
CA ALA A 67 -4.01 -20.82 28.07
C ALA A 67 -4.95 -21.51 27.06
N MET A 68 -5.99 -22.20 27.52
CA MET A 68 -7.01 -22.80 26.65
C MET A 68 -7.73 -21.73 25.84
N SER A 69 -8.23 -20.67 26.48
CA SER A 69 -8.93 -19.58 25.77
C SER A 69 -8.05 -18.86 24.75
N ALA A 70 -6.74 -18.73 25.03
CA ALA A 70 -5.78 -18.19 24.07
C ALA A 70 -5.60 -19.11 22.85
N GLY A 71 -5.57 -20.44 23.07
CA GLY A 71 -5.55 -21.45 22.01
C GLY A 71 -6.80 -21.38 21.12
N ASP A 72 -7.98 -21.37 21.73
CA ASP A 72 -9.27 -21.28 21.01
C ASP A 72 -9.35 -19.99 20.18
N SER A 73 -8.87 -18.87 20.74
CA SER A 73 -8.83 -17.58 20.03
C SER A 73 -7.90 -17.60 18.82
N ALA A 74 -6.74 -18.26 18.93
CA ALA A 74 -5.80 -18.41 17.84
C ALA A 74 -6.36 -19.32 16.72
N GLU A 75 -7.04 -20.41 17.08
CA GLU A 75 -7.71 -21.30 16.13
C GLU A 75 -8.83 -20.56 15.38
N ALA A 76 -9.68 -19.83 16.10
CA ALA A 76 -10.75 -19.02 15.50
C ALA A 76 -10.21 -17.96 14.52
N ALA A 77 -9.08 -17.31 14.85
CA ALA A 77 -8.42 -16.38 13.95
C ALA A 77 -7.90 -17.08 12.67
N GLY A 78 -7.33 -18.28 12.80
CA GLY A 78 -6.89 -19.10 11.68
C GLY A 78 -8.05 -19.48 10.74
N VAL A 79 -9.18 -19.91 11.31
CA VAL A 79 -10.39 -20.23 10.55
C VAL A 79 -10.93 -18.98 9.83
N SER A 80 -10.97 -17.83 10.49
CA SER A 80 -11.44 -16.57 9.88
C SER A 80 -10.56 -16.13 8.71
N LEU A 81 -9.24 -16.29 8.82
CA LEU A 81 -8.31 -15.98 7.74
C LEU A 81 -8.56 -16.90 6.53
N ALA A 82 -8.66 -18.21 6.76
CA ALA A 82 -8.92 -19.18 5.70
C ALA A 82 -10.26 -18.90 4.99
N ALA A 83 -11.31 -18.58 5.75
CA ALA A 83 -12.61 -18.21 5.20
C ALA A 83 -12.53 -16.92 4.36
N THR A 84 -11.79 -15.90 4.82
CA THR A 84 -11.60 -14.65 4.08
C THR A 84 -10.84 -14.87 2.77
N GLN A 85 -9.80 -15.71 2.80
CA GLN A 85 -9.03 -16.06 1.60
C GLN A 85 -9.89 -16.85 0.60
N ALA A 86 -10.69 -17.80 1.06
CA ALA A 86 -11.62 -18.54 0.22
C ALA A 86 -12.68 -17.64 -0.41
N LEU A 87 -13.24 -16.70 0.36
CA LEU A 87 -14.19 -15.72 -0.15
C LEU A 87 -13.55 -14.78 -1.18
N ALA A 88 -12.35 -14.27 -0.91
CA ALA A 88 -11.64 -13.41 -1.86
C ALA A 88 -11.33 -14.13 -3.18
N ALA A 89 -10.95 -15.41 -3.12
CA ALA A 89 -10.75 -16.24 -4.30
C ALA A 89 -12.08 -16.44 -5.06
N ALA A 90 -13.15 -16.82 -4.37
CA ALA A 90 -14.47 -17.03 -4.98
C ALA A 90 -15.03 -15.75 -5.63
N LEU A 91 -14.85 -14.59 -4.99
CA LEU A 91 -15.23 -13.30 -5.56
C LEU A 91 -14.38 -12.95 -6.78
N GLY A 92 -13.08 -13.29 -6.76
CA GLY A 92 -12.21 -13.13 -7.93
C GLY A 92 -12.64 -14.00 -9.11
N ASP A 93 -13.02 -15.25 -8.84
CA ASP A 93 -13.53 -16.20 -9.82
C ASP A 93 -14.90 -15.76 -10.39
N ASP A 94 -15.82 -15.31 -9.53
CA ASP A 94 -17.15 -14.80 -9.93
C ASP A 94 -17.04 -13.51 -10.75
N ALA A 95 -16.08 -12.64 -10.40
CA ALA A 95 -15.73 -11.46 -11.19
C ALA A 95 -14.96 -11.78 -12.50
N GLY A 96 -14.65 -13.06 -12.76
CA GLY A 96 -13.94 -13.49 -13.96
C GLY A 96 -12.52 -12.94 -14.05
N LEU A 97 -11.87 -12.65 -12.92
CA LEU A 97 -10.52 -12.11 -12.89
C LEU A 97 -9.49 -13.22 -13.20
N PRO A 98 -8.59 -13.00 -14.18
CA PRO A 98 -7.53 -13.96 -14.49
C PRO A 98 -6.48 -13.99 -13.37
N SER A 99 -5.81 -15.15 -13.21
CA SER A 99 -4.74 -15.31 -12.21
C SER A 99 -3.65 -14.26 -12.36
N LEU A 100 -3.25 -13.66 -11.24
CA LEU A 100 -2.13 -12.72 -11.17
C LEU A 100 -0.77 -13.41 -11.33
N ALA A 101 -0.71 -14.73 -11.09
CA ALA A 101 0.53 -15.50 -11.18
C ALA A 101 1.09 -15.43 -12.61
N GLY A 102 2.34 -14.98 -12.75
CA GLY A 102 3.00 -14.81 -14.05
C GLY A 102 2.53 -13.60 -14.86
N ASN A 103 1.67 -12.73 -14.32
CA ASN A 103 1.08 -11.59 -15.02
C ASN A 103 1.45 -10.21 -14.44
N ALA A 104 2.50 -10.16 -13.63
CA ALA A 104 2.96 -8.90 -13.03
C ALA A 104 3.16 -7.81 -14.11
N ARG A 105 2.63 -6.60 -13.83
CA ARG A 105 2.73 -5.39 -14.67
C ARG A 105 2.05 -5.45 -16.05
N ARG A 106 1.33 -6.52 -16.39
CA ARG A 106 0.53 -6.56 -17.61
C ARG A 106 -0.76 -5.77 -17.36
N ALA A 107 -1.14 -4.91 -18.31
CA ALA A 107 -2.42 -4.24 -18.17
C ALA A 107 -3.55 -5.25 -18.36
N LEU A 108 -4.53 -5.14 -17.47
CA LEU A 108 -5.77 -5.86 -17.57
C LEU A 108 -6.65 -5.10 -18.57
N ALA A 109 -7.27 -5.81 -19.51
CA ALA A 109 -8.28 -5.21 -20.36
C ALA A 109 -9.42 -6.20 -20.63
N VAL A 110 -10.57 -5.64 -20.95
CA VAL A 110 -11.78 -6.40 -21.31
C VAL A 110 -11.52 -7.22 -22.57
N LEU A 111 -11.96 -8.47 -22.57
CA LEU A 111 -11.85 -9.35 -23.74
C LEU A 111 -12.72 -8.80 -24.89
N PRO A 112 -12.39 -9.09 -26.17
CA PRO A 112 -13.18 -8.60 -27.32
C PRO A 112 -14.65 -9.05 -27.33
N ASN A 113 -15.00 -10.08 -26.58
CA ASN A 113 -16.37 -10.59 -26.42
C ASN A 113 -17.09 -10.04 -25.18
N GLU A 114 -16.47 -9.15 -24.41
CA GLU A 114 -17.02 -8.51 -23.20
C GLU A 114 -17.37 -9.46 -22.04
N LEU A 115 -17.09 -10.77 -22.17
CA LEU A 115 -17.40 -11.79 -21.17
C LEU A 115 -16.28 -11.96 -20.12
N GLY A 116 -15.58 -10.87 -19.79
CA GLY A 116 -14.53 -10.86 -18.78
C GLY A 116 -13.31 -10.02 -19.17
N VAL A 117 -12.24 -10.21 -18.42
CA VAL A 117 -10.98 -9.47 -18.58
C VAL A 117 -9.81 -10.45 -18.73
N SER A 118 -8.79 -10.08 -19.48
CA SER A 118 -7.54 -10.85 -19.53
C SER A 118 -6.33 -9.94 -19.51
N PHE A 119 -5.21 -10.48 -19.02
CA PHE A 119 -3.94 -9.79 -19.16
C PHE A 119 -3.57 -9.74 -20.64
N GLN A 120 -3.43 -8.53 -21.16
CA GLN A 120 -3.06 -8.32 -22.55
C GLN A 120 -1.68 -8.91 -22.82
N SER A 121 -1.55 -9.73 -23.87
CA SER A 121 -0.28 -10.34 -24.29
C SER A 121 0.57 -9.38 -25.14
N GLN A 122 -0.08 -8.35 -25.69
CA GLN A 122 0.56 -7.25 -26.39
C GLN A 122 -0.17 -5.96 -26.03
N ILE A 123 0.54 -5.00 -25.47
CA ILE A 123 0.11 -3.59 -25.52
C ILE A 123 1.35 -2.81 -25.95
N LYS A 124 1.32 -2.14 -27.11
CA LYS A 124 2.41 -1.23 -27.46
C LYS A 124 2.24 0.16 -26.84
N ALA A 125 1.00 0.66 -26.71
CA ALA A 125 0.54 1.70 -25.77
C ALA A 125 -0.87 2.22 -26.15
N LEU A 126 -1.63 2.70 -25.16
CA LEU A 126 -2.78 3.60 -25.34
C LEU A 126 -2.42 4.91 -24.64
N TYR A 127 -2.13 5.96 -25.41
CA TYR A 127 -1.80 7.28 -24.87
C TYR A 127 -3.05 8.16 -24.91
N ILE A 128 -3.65 8.42 -23.73
CA ILE A 128 -4.69 9.44 -23.57
C ILE A 128 -3.97 10.73 -23.20
N GLU A 129 -3.76 11.60 -24.17
CA GLU A 129 -3.06 12.86 -23.97
C GLU A 129 -4.03 14.06 -23.90
N PRO A 130 -3.73 15.10 -23.10
CA PRO A 130 -4.56 16.29 -23.04
C PRO A 130 -4.51 17.04 -24.38
N LEU A 131 -5.67 17.36 -24.95
CA LEU A 131 -5.79 18.21 -26.13
C LEU A 131 -5.45 19.66 -25.74
N LEU A 132 -4.35 20.22 -26.27
CA LEU A 132 -4.04 21.63 -26.04
C LEU A 132 -4.83 22.51 -27.00
N LYS A 133 -5.91 23.15 -26.51
CA LYS A 133 -6.73 24.09 -27.30
C LYS A 133 -6.38 25.53 -26.96
N THR A 134 -5.94 26.32 -27.94
CA THR A 134 -5.53 27.71 -27.69
C THR A 134 -5.71 28.64 -28.89
N ASN A 135 -5.88 29.93 -28.63
CA ASN A 135 -5.89 31.00 -29.64
C ASN A 135 -4.46 31.51 -29.83
N VAL A 136 -4.02 31.64 -31.09
CA VAL A 136 -2.62 31.92 -31.41
C VAL A 136 -2.44 33.01 -32.46
N THR A 137 -1.33 33.73 -32.38
CA THR A 137 -0.84 34.72 -33.33
C THR A 137 0.67 34.91 -33.13
N GLY A 138 1.40 35.30 -34.19
CA GLY A 138 2.84 35.54 -34.12
C GLY A 138 3.68 34.26 -33.95
N ALA A 139 4.80 34.36 -33.24
CA ALA A 139 5.67 33.21 -32.99
C ALA A 139 5.10 32.34 -31.84
N VAL A 140 4.93 31.05 -32.11
CA VAL A 140 4.32 30.09 -31.18
C VAL A 140 5.21 28.86 -31.05
N SER A 141 5.61 28.56 -29.82
CA SER A 141 6.35 27.35 -29.50
C SER A 141 5.41 26.27 -28.98
N LEU A 142 5.27 25.17 -29.74
CA LEU A 142 4.49 24.00 -29.37
C LEU A 142 5.34 23.09 -28.48
N ASP A 143 4.96 23.00 -27.21
CA ASP A 143 5.68 22.21 -26.21
C ASP A 143 5.24 20.74 -26.25
N VAL A 144 6.07 19.88 -26.83
CA VAL A 144 5.79 18.46 -27.02
C VAL A 144 5.92 17.68 -25.71
N GLY A 145 6.55 18.26 -24.68
CA GLY A 145 6.54 17.71 -23.32
C GLY A 145 5.18 17.86 -22.63
N VAL A 146 4.27 18.69 -23.16
CA VAL A 146 2.94 18.94 -22.59
C VAL A 146 1.84 18.18 -23.36
N SER A 147 1.93 18.09 -24.69
CA SER A 147 0.95 17.37 -25.51
C SER A 147 1.53 17.00 -26.88
N GLY A 148 1.11 15.85 -27.44
CA GLY A 148 1.30 15.52 -28.85
C GLY A 148 0.17 16.01 -29.75
N PHE A 149 -0.90 16.62 -29.19
CA PHE A 149 -2.09 17.06 -29.92
C PHE A 149 -2.41 18.55 -29.67
N PHE A 150 -2.10 19.38 -30.67
CA PHE A 150 -2.29 20.82 -30.64
C PHE A 150 -3.50 21.25 -31.48
N ASN A 151 -4.47 21.91 -30.86
CA ASN A 151 -5.66 22.44 -31.53
C ASN A 151 -5.68 23.97 -31.47
N LEU A 152 -5.21 24.58 -32.55
CA LEU A 152 -4.90 26.00 -32.61
C LEU A 152 -6.02 26.75 -33.34
N THR A 153 -6.49 27.84 -32.75
CA THR A 153 -7.37 28.81 -33.43
C THR A 153 -6.55 30.02 -33.83
N LEU A 154 -6.43 30.26 -35.14
CA LEU A 154 -5.57 31.31 -35.68
C LEU A 154 -6.29 32.65 -35.60
N THR A 155 -5.68 33.60 -34.89
CA THR A 155 -6.17 34.98 -34.73
C THR A 155 -5.30 36.00 -35.47
N GLY A 156 -4.22 35.52 -36.09
CA GLY A 156 -3.29 36.26 -36.95
C GLY A 156 -2.34 35.28 -37.64
N ASN A 157 -1.39 35.79 -38.42
CA ASN A 157 -0.35 34.94 -39.03
C ASN A 157 0.51 34.30 -37.94
N VAL A 158 0.80 33.00 -38.07
CA VAL A 158 1.53 32.23 -37.07
C VAL A 158 2.79 31.61 -37.66
N THR A 159 3.89 31.64 -36.89
CA THR A 159 5.10 30.85 -37.14
C THR A 159 5.28 29.85 -36.00
N LEU A 160 5.31 28.56 -36.33
CA LEU A 160 5.42 27.48 -35.36
C LEU A 160 6.87 27.03 -35.16
N THR A 161 7.21 26.72 -33.92
CA THR A 161 8.38 25.93 -33.54
C THR A 161 7.96 24.78 -32.62
N PHE A 162 8.77 23.72 -32.54
CA PHE A 162 8.58 22.65 -31.54
C PHE A 162 9.62 22.80 -30.45
N ALA A 163 9.19 22.73 -29.19
CA ALA A 163 10.04 22.77 -28.01
C ALA A 163 9.93 21.47 -27.21
N ASN A 164 10.94 21.22 -26.37
CA ASN A 164 11.03 20.05 -25.50
C ASN A 164 10.83 18.72 -26.22
N LEU A 165 11.35 18.61 -27.44
CA LEU A 165 11.36 17.35 -28.18
C LEU A 165 12.23 16.33 -27.43
N PRO A 166 11.73 15.13 -27.15
CA PRO A 166 12.56 14.06 -26.60
C PRO A 166 13.64 13.67 -27.61
N THR A 167 14.82 13.26 -27.12
CA THR A 167 15.84 12.65 -27.99
C THR A 167 15.36 11.26 -28.41
N LEU A 168 15.20 11.04 -29.71
CA LEU A 168 14.81 9.76 -30.29
C LEU A 168 16.05 9.01 -30.81
N SER A 169 16.10 7.70 -30.58
CA SER A 169 17.05 6.81 -31.28
C SER A 169 16.64 6.60 -32.74
N ALA A 170 17.54 6.03 -33.54
CA ALA A 170 17.30 5.79 -34.98
C ALA A 170 16.13 4.84 -35.28
N THR A 171 15.63 4.10 -34.29
CA THR A 171 14.51 3.16 -34.42
C THR A 171 13.24 3.63 -33.72
N GLU A 172 13.24 4.84 -33.18
CA GLU A 172 12.09 5.42 -32.48
C GLU A 172 11.42 6.50 -33.33
N THR A 173 10.10 6.55 -33.19
CA THR A 173 9.27 7.55 -33.86
C THR A 173 8.37 8.26 -32.85
N LEU A 174 8.14 9.54 -33.08
CA LEU A 174 7.14 10.34 -32.38
C LEU A 174 6.23 11.00 -33.41
N VAL A 175 4.93 10.95 -33.17
CA VAL A 175 3.93 11.61 -34.02
C VAL A 175 3.27 12.72 -33.23
N VAL A 176 3.27 13.92 -33.80
CA VAL A 176 2.58 15.10 -33.29
C VAL A 176 1.50 15.50 -34.29
N LEU A 177 0.31 15.79 -33.79
CA LEU A 177 -0.79 16.33 -34.58
C LEU A 177 -1.00 17.81 -34.27
N VAL A 178 -0.98 18.63 -35.32
CA VAL A 178 -1.34 20.04 -35.25
C VAL A 178 -2.61 20.26 -36.07
N ARG A 179 -3.68 20.67 -35.41
CA ARG A 179 -4.91 21.12 -36.05
C ARG A 179 -4.97 22.64 -36.03
N ALA A 180 -5.14 23.24 -37.20
CA ALA A 180 -5.31 24.68 -37.37
C ALA A 180 -6.76 24.99 -37.74
N ASN A 181 -7.38 25.94 -37.04
CA ASN A 181 -8.74 26.41 -37.30
C ASN A 181 -8.71 27.88 -37.66
N GLN A 182 -9.40 28.25 -38.74
CA GLN A 182 -9.55 29.64 -39.17
C GLN A 182 -10.92 30.18 -38.76
N GLY A 183 -10.94 31.45 -38.36
CA GLY A 183 -12.17 32.23 -38.29
C GLY A 183 -12.62 32.69 -39.68
N ALA A 184 -13.48 33.71 -39.72
CA ALA A 184 -13.96 34.30 -40.99
C ALA A 184 -12.82 34.90 -41.84
N THR A 185 -11.71 35.29 -41.22
CA THR A 185 -10.49 35.74 -41.89
C THR A 185 -9.47 34.61 -41.91
N ALA A 186 -8.90 34.32 -43.08
CA ALA A 186 -7.83 33.33 -43.22
C ALA A 186 -6.47 33.95 -42.88
N TYR A 187 -5.68 33.25 -42.08
CA TYR A 187 -4.31 33.61 -41.73
C TYR A 187 -3.29 32.58 -42.20
N GLY A 188 -2.05 33.02 -42.43
CA GLY A 188 -0.94 32.14 -42.79
C GLY A 188 -0.41 31.33 -41.62
N ILE A 189 0.08 30.13 -41.92
CA ILE A 189 0.86 29.30 -41.00
C ILE A 189 2.22 29.03 -41.63
N THR A 190 3.29 29.22 -40.85
CA THR A 190 4.66 28.94 -41.27
C THR A 190 5.23 27.87 -40.35
N PHE A 191 5.73 26.79 -40.95
CA PHE A 191 6.37 25.68 -40.24
C PHE A 191 7.90 25.80 -40.28
N PRO A 192 8.62 25.13 -39.37
CA PRO A 192 10.08 25.06 -39.41
C PRO A 192 10.61 24.55 -40.76
N ALA A 193 11.68 25.16 -41.26
CA ALA A 193 12.30 24.78 -42.53
C ALA A 193 12.97 23.40 -42.51
N SER A 194 13.21 22.83 -41.32
CA SER A 194 13.78 21.49 -41.14
C SER A 194 12.81 20.35 -41.44
N ILE A 195 11.51 20.64 -41.63
CA ILE A 195 10.50 19.62 -41.93
C ILE A 195 10.54 19.27 -43.41
N VAL A 196 10.77 17.99 -43.70
CA VAL A 196 10.66 17.43 -45.04
C VAL A 196 9.20 17.11 -45.33
N TRP A 197 8.57 17.90 -46.20
CA TRP A 197 7.16 17.72 -46.52
C TRP A 197 6.95 16.66 -47.61
N MET A 198 5.98 15.77 -47.37
CA MET A 198 5.60 14.72 -48.32
C MET A 198 4.50 15.14 -49.30
N SER A 199 4.13 16.42 -49.31
CA SER A 199 3.30 17.04 -50.34
C SER A 199 4.03 17.10 -51.68
N SER A 200 3.25 17.21 -52.76
CA SER A 200 3.80 17.45 -54.10
C SER A 200 4.73 18.67 -54.11
N GLY A 201 6.00 18.45 -54.47
CA GLY A 201 7.01 19.51 -54.54
C GLY A 201 7.80 19.77 -53.26
N GLY A 202 7.61 18.98 -52.19
CA GLY A 202 8.44 19.06 -50.98
C GLY A 202 8.24 20.33 -50.13
N THR A 203 7.20 21.09 -50.41
CA THR A 203 6.92 22.38 -49.75
C THR A 203 5.82 22.27 -48.70
N ALA A 204 5.90 23.10 -47.67
CA ALA A 204 4.89 23.16 -46.62
C ALA A 204 3.50 23.42 -47.21
N PRO A 205 2.50 22.56 -46.93
CA PRO A 205 1.14 22.77 -47.39
C PRO A 205 0.57 24.06 -46.79
N GLY A 206 -0.16 24.82 -47.62
CA GLY A 206 -0.81 26.05 -47.16
C GLY A 206 -1.80 25.83 -46.01
N ALA A 207 -2.01 26.90 -45.23
CA ALA A 207 -3.04 27.00 -44.20
C ALA A 207 -4.43 26.63 -44.74
N PRO A 208 -5.34 26.15 -43.89
CA PRO A 208 -6.75 26.01 -44.26
C PRO A 208 -7.35 27.38 -44.64
N ALA A 209 -8.38 27.37 -45.48
CA ALA A 209 -9.07 28.58 -45.93
C ALA A 209 -9.92 29.21 -44.81
N ALA A 210 -10.51 30.38 -45.06
CA ALA A 210 -11.40 31.04 -44.11
C ALA A 210 -12.57 30.13 -43.70
N SER A 211 -12.89 30.11 -42.41
CA SER A 211 -13.94 29.28 -41.80
C SER A 211 -13.73 27.76 -41.96
N ARG A 212 -12.49 27.34 -42.18
CA ARG A 212 -12.10 25.96 -42.47
C ARG A 212 -11.03 25.49 -41.48
N SER A 213 -10.86 24.19 -41.39
CA SER A 213 -9.85 23.57 -40.52
C SER A 213 -8.94 22.65 -41.31
N GLY A 214 -7.72 22.43 -40.82
CA GLY A 214 -6.77 21.54 -41.45
C GLY A 214 -5.85 20.89 -40.43
N GLU A 215 -5.51 19.63 -40.69
CA GLU A 215 -4.61 18.86 -39.86
C GLU A 215 -3.24 18.70 -40.52
N TYR A 216 -2.22 18.69 -39.68
CA TYR A 216 -0.83 18.46 -40.07
C TYR A 216 -0.26 17.40 -39.13
N LEU A 217 0.21 16.31 -39.71
CA LEU A 217 0.88 15.23 -38.99
C LEU A 217 2.37 15.43 -39.16
N ILE A 218 3.06 15.61 -38.03
CA ILE A 218 4.51 15.76 -37.98
C ILE A 218 5.07 14.49 -37.35
N THR A 219 5.92 13.79 -38.10
CA THR A 219 6.57 12.57 -37.66
C THR A 219 8.05 12.85 -37.45
N PHE A 220 8.53 12.64 -36.23
CA PHE A 220 9.95 12.66 -35.90
C PHE A 220 10.46 11.22 -35.97
N GLU A 221 11.54 10.99 -36.71
CA GLU A 221 12.17 9.68 -36.88
C GLU A 221 13.68 9.85 -36.64
N GLY A 222 14.15 9.47 -35.45
CA GLY A 222 15.51 9.79 -35.00
C GLY A 222 15.80 11.29 -35.13
N GLY A 223 16.71 11.65 -36.05
CA GLY A 223 17.11 13.04 -36.33
C GLY A 223 16.37 13.73 -37.48
N GLN A 224 15.43 13.05 -38.14
CA GLN A 224 14.68 13.59 -39.28
C GLN A 224 13.24 13.94 -38.89
N VAL A 225 12.67 14.94 -39.57
CA VAL A 225 11.29 15.38 -39.34
C VAL A 225 10.54 15.40 -40.66
N PHE A 226 9.43 14.67 -40.71
CA PHE A 226 8.56 14.56 -41.86
C PHE A 226 7.20 15.20 -41.60
N GLY A 227 6.68 15.91 -42.61
CA GLY A 227 5.38 16.57 -42.54
C GLY A 227 4.40 16.02 -43.58
N ARG A 228 3.16 15.77 -43.16
CA ARG A 228 2.05 15.40 -44.04
C ARG A 228 0.85 16.29 -43.74
N LYS A 229 0.13 16.74 -44.78
CA LYS A 229 -1.20 17.35 -44.58
C LYS A 229 -2.20 16.21 -44.38
N GLY A 230 -2.90 16.26 -43.25
CA GLY A 230 -4.06 15.41 -42.98
C GLY A 230 -5.32 15.95 -43.67
N SER A 231 -6.48 15.49 -43.17
CA SER A 231 -7.78 15.97 -43.67
C SER A 231 -8.08 17.38 -43.19
N GLY A 232 -9.01 18.05 -43.86
CA GLY A 232 -9.54 19.35 -43.48
C GLY A 232 -10.94 19.56 -44.03
N THR A 233 -11.77 20.29 -43.30
CA THR A 233 -13.10 20.69 -43.76
C THR A 233 -13.03 22.06 -44.33
#